data_AF-A0A7X6RYJ0-F1
#
_entry.id   AF-A0A7X6RYJ0-F1
#
_cell.length_a   1.000
_cell.length_b   1.000
_cell.length_c   1.000
_cell.angle_alpha   90.00
_cell.angle_beta   90.00
_cell.angle_gamma   90.00
#
_symmetry.space_group_name_H-M   'P 1'
#
loop_
_entity.id
_entity.type
_entity.pdbx_description
1 polymer ?
#
loop_
_entity_poly.entity_id
_entity_poly.type
_entity_poly.pdbx_seq_one_letter_code
_entity_poly.pdbx_strand_id
1 'polypeptide(L)'
;MTTTLQGTRRDWDRLAQWWFGLPPTVRLVGRWALIAVLTLVAFRASLRNLVQTTLEGGLIGYVWMVPIAAALAAVGVNFRRRTELPIHDRQTDIIVGVIGLGLALMVQGVLLKRYSEFFHLMRLDLLALWLFMVSSALVLFGVRPVARFGWVWLLLSLISALPYQVVVIALGGGNFAAGVGTLLIAAAATAIAVGRTRKRAVVGALVAFVFGFAILFVIDKLWPHVPVIVYQMIPSLASILAVGIAARLYTRRGQPKKLLDRKIEPLAAKQIWTAIPLVVAVAVALAFMPLPQQRSATLISRSAPYDLTPGMRLVAPPGWSITGEQQYTGVKRYYGDEAVLIRQRMTADVGDPRFDKLSARRNLMVDSIVSELPFSFDAYPGQVLYDTTGTRLSTPQPVDLGYGVTGELFSAIDDRLLVSWDVLRFAWGDQEEDQVVDIFAVDNHLPDAPFPDPQRGLVSTLRNLFTVLFRGNSVLVQRRPAYKDAELLTEFGRALVAAQFVKGAGQ
;
A
#
# COMPACT_ATOMS: atom_id res chain seq x y z
N MET A 1 42.81 -24.89 -25.29
CA MET A 1 41.63 -24.10 -24.83
C MET A 1 40.40 -24.27 -25.74
N THR A 2 40.30 -25.31 -26.56
CA THR A 2 39.19 -25.55 -27.52
C THR A 2 38.30 -26.74 -27.14
N THR A 3 38.75 -27.61 -26.23
CA THR A 3 38.04 -28.82 -25.78
C THR A 3 36.90 -28.57 -24.79
N THR A 4 36.97 -27.51 -23.96
CA THR A 4 35.93 -27.16 -22.98
C THR A 4 34.66 -26.55 -23.61
N LEU A 5 34.77 -25.86 -24.74
CA LEU A 5 33.63 -25.28 -25.46
C LEU A 5 32.84 -26.32 -26.28
N GLN A 6 33.47 -27.41 -26.73
CA GLN A 6 32.78 -28.49 -27.44
C GLN A 6 31.98 -29.40 -26.48
N GLY A 7 32.50 -29.66 -25.27
CA GLY A 7 31.79 -30.44 -24.25
C GLY A 7 30.49 -29.78 -23.79
N THR A 8 30.55 -28.49 -23.45
CA THR A 8 29.39 -27.71 -23.03
C THR A 8 28.28 -27.69 -24.09
N ARG A 9 28.62 -27.48 -25.37
CA ARG A 9 27.64 -27.45 -26.47
C ARG A 9 26.87 -28.77 -26.61
N ARG A 10 27.55 -29.91 -26.39
CA ARG A 10 26.97 -31.26 -26.49
C ARG A 10 25.99 -31.56 -25.35
N ASP A 11 26.27 -31.06 -24.15
CA ASP A 11 25.37 -31.19 -23.00
C ASP A 11 24.13 -30.29 -23.14
N TRP A 12 24.29 -29.10 -23.72
CA TRP A 12 23.17 -28.20 -24.05
C TRP A 12 22.20 -28.84 -25.06
N ASP A 13 22.73 -29.49 -26.10
CA ASP A 13 21.90 -30.13 -27.11
C ASP A 13 21.10 -31.32 -26.53
N ARG A 14 21.69 -32.09 -25.61
CA ARG A 14 21.02 -33.18 -24.88
C ARG A 14 19.89 -32.68 -23.98
N LEU A 15 20.14 -31.61 -23.21
CA LEU A 15 19.12 -31.00 -22.35
C LEU A 15 17.95 -30.42 -23.17
N ALA A 16 18.27 -29.74 -24.28
CA ALA A 16 17.26 -29.21 -25.18
C ALA A 16 16.41 -30.35 -25.78
N GLN A 17 17.04 -31.42 -26.27
CA GLN A 17 16.33 -32.59 -26.82
C GLN A 17 15.42 -33.25 -25.77
N TRP A 18 15.91 -33.48 -24.55
CA TRP A 18 15.11 -34.01 -23.45
C TRP A 18 13.89 -33.11 -23.16
N TRP A 19 14.11 -31.80 -23.02
CA TRP A 19 13.03 -30.85 -22.72
C TRP A 19 11.97 -30.77 -23.82
N PHE A 20 12.37 -30.75 -25.10
CA PHE A 20 11.41 -30.73 -26.22
C PHE A 20 10.69 -32.08 -26.41
N GLY A 21 11.25 -33.17 -25.90
CA GLY A 21 10.60 -34.48 -25.82
C GLY A 21 9.50 -34.59 -24.75
N LEU A 22 9.45 -33.65 -23.79
CA LEU A 22 8.43 -33.65 -22.74
C LEU A 22 7.03 -33.25 -23.26
N PRO A 23 5.96 -33.79 -22.63
CA PRO A 23 4.58 -33.40 -22.93
C PRO A 23 4.40 -31.87 -22.90
N PRO A 24 3.58 -31.28 -23.80
CA PRO A 24 3.33 -29.84 -23.82
C PRO A 24 2.82 -29.27 -22.48
N THR A 25 2.07 -30.07 -21.72
CA THR A 25 1.59 -29.74 -20.37
C THR A 25 2.74 -29.51 -19.39
N VAL A 26 3.74 -30.40 -19.37
CA VAL A 26 4.90 -30.30 -18.47
C VAL A 26 5.71 -29.05 -18.81
N ARG A 27 5.90 -28.75 -20.10
CA ARG A 27 6.61 -27.54 -20.53
C ARG A 27 5.86 -26.26 -20.15
N LEU A 28 4.53 -26.26 -20.25
CA LEU A 28 3.69 -25.14 -19.82
C LEU A 28 3.78 -24.92 -18.30
N VAL A 29 3.61 -25.98 -17.52
CA VAL A 29 3.69 -25.95 -16.05
C VAL A 29 5.08 -25.51 -15.61
N GLY A 30 6.14 -26.04 -16.22
CA GLY A 30 7.52 -25.67 -15.91
C GLY A 30 7.81 -24.18 -16.13
N ARG A 31 7.28 -23.56 -17.20
CA ARG A 31 7.43 -22.11 -17.41
C ARG A 31 6.68 -21.28 -16.36
N TRP A 32 5.46 -21.67 -16.00
CA TRP A 32 4.73 -21.00 -14.93
C TRP A 32 5.41 -21.17 -13.57
N ALA A 33 5.93 -22.36 -13.28
CA ALA A 33 6.70 -22.64 -12.08
C ALA A 33 7.97 -21.79 -12.02
N LEU A 34 8.70 -21.65 -13.15
CA LEU A 34 9.86 -20.78 -13.24
C LEU A 34 9.50 -19.33 -12.91
N ILE A 35 8.45 -18.79 -13.52
CA ILE A 35 7.99 -17.42 -13.22
C ILE A 35 7.64 -17.30 -11.75
N ALA A 36 6.83 -18.21 -11.20
CA ALA A 36 6.41 -18.17 -9.80
C ALA A 36 7.60 -18.19 -8.84
N VAL A 37 8.56 -19.11 -9.03
CA VAL A 37 9.76 -19.21 -8.19
C VAL A 37 10.61 -17.93 -8.30
N LEU A 38 10.85 -17.43 -9.52
CA LEU A 38 11.63 -16.21 -9.70
C LEU A 38 10.94 -14.98 -9.10
N THR A 39 9.61 -14.88 -9.20
CA THR A 39 8.83 -13.82 -8.54
C THR A 39 8.94 -13.90 -7.02
N LEU A 40 8.81 -15.10 -6.44
CA LEU A 40 8.94 -15.30 -4.99
C LEU A 40 10.34 -14.93 -4.49
N VAL A 41 11.39 -15.30 -5.24
CA VAL A 41 12.78 -14.96 -4.89
C VAL A 41 13.05 -13.47 -5.04
N ALA A 42 12.67 -12.87 -6.18
CA ALA A 42 12.87 -11.45 -6.49
C ALA A 42 12.17 -10.53 -5.48
N PHE A 43 10.95 -10.88 -5.07
CA PHE A 43 10.11 -10.04 -4.21
C PHE A 43 9.94 -10.60 -2.79
N ARG A 44 10.85 -11.45 -2.33
CA ARG A 44 10.77 -12.11 -1.01
C ARG A 44 10.60 -11.11 0.15
N ALA A 45 11.27 -9.96 0.09
CA ALA A 45 11.19 -8.93 1.12
C ALA A 45 9.82 -8.25 1.07
N SER A 46 9.35 -7.86 -0.12
CA SER A 46 8.02 -7.29 -0.36
C SER A 46 6.90 -8.21 0.12
N LEU A 47 7.00 -9.50 -0.17
CA LEU A 47 6.00 -10.49 0.21
C LEU A 47 5.98 -10.73 1.72
N ARG A 48 7.14 -10.79 2.39
CA ARG A 48 7.20 -10.88 3.86
C ARG A 48 6.57 -9.66 4.51
N ASN A 49 6.93 -8.47 4.04
CA ASN A 49 6.34 -7.23 4.54
C ASN A 49 4.82 -7.16 4.24
N LEU A 50 4.37 -7.64 3.08
CA LEU A 50 2.93 -7.75 2.77
C LEU A 50 2.20 -8.66 3.76
N VAL A 51 2.76 -9.83 4.10
CA VAL A 51 2.17 -10.74 5.08
C VAL A 51 2.06 -10.06 6.43
N GLN A 52 3.14 -9.44 6.90
CA GLN A 52 3.16 -8.72 8.17
C GLN A 52 2.10 -7.61 8.21
N THR A 53 2.08 -6.72 7.21
CA THR A 53 1.07 -5.66 7.08
C THR A 53 -0.36 -6.20 7.03
N THR A 54 -0.57 -7.38 6.45
CA THR A 54 -1.90 -8.00 6.40
C THR A 54 -2.32 -8.54 7.77
N LEU A 55 -1.37 -9.12 8.54
CA LEU A 55 -1.62 -9.64 9.88
C LEU A 55 -1.87 -8.51 10.89
N GLU A 56 -1.22 -7.37 10.72
CA GLU A 56 -1.40 -6.14 11.51
C GLU A 56 -2.69 -5.36 11.14
N GLY A 57 -3.60 -5.94 10.36
CA GLY A 57 -4.90 -5.33 10.05
C GLY A 57 -4.88 -4.26 8.95
N GLY A 58 -3.79 -4.14 8.19
CA GLY A 58 -3.68 -3.14 7.14
C GLY A 58 -4.71 -3.30 6.01
N LEU A 59 -5.19 -2.18 5.46
CA LEU A 59 -6.18 -2.12 4.37
C LEU A 59 -5.72 -2.84 3.08
N ILE A 60 -4.44 -3.18 2.96
CA ILE A 60 -3.83 -3.80 1.77
C ILE A 60 -4.13 -5.31 1.68
N GLY A 61 -4.81 -5.91 2.67
CA GLY A 61 -5.19 -7.33 2.66
C GLY A 61 -5.87 -7.82 1.38
N TYR A 62 -6.57 -6.93 0.65
CA TYR A 62 -7.22 -7.25 -0.62
C TYR A 62 -6.26 -7.76 -1.70
N VAL A 63 -4.96 -7.46 -1.59
CA VAL A 63 -3.93 -7.88 -2.55
C VAL A 63 -3.92 -9.41 -2.72
N TRP A 64 -4.25 -10.18 -1.69
CA TRP A 64 -4.35 -11.65 -1.77
C TRP A 64 -5.57 -12.12 -2.57
N MET A 65 -6.62 -11.31 -2.66
CA MET A 65 -7.83 -11.61 -3.42
C MET A 65 -7.59 -11.48 -4.92
N VAL A 66 -6.82 -10.45 -5.33
CA VAL A 66 -6.55 -10.14 -6.74
C VAL A 66 -6.02 -11.33 -7.55
N PRO A 67 -4.96 -12.08 -7.14
CA PRO A 67 -4.49 -13.24 -7.88
C PRO A 67 -5.51 -14.38 -7.93
N ILE A 68 -6.30 -14.58 -6.86
CA ILE A 68 -7.38 -15.59 -6.83
C ILE A 68 -8.48 -15.21 -7.82
N ALA A 69 -8.94 -13.96 -7.80
CA ALA A 69 -9.92 -13.43 -8.72
C ALA A 69 -9.43 -13.48 -10.17
N ALA A 70 -8.16 -13.17 -10.42
CA ALA A 70 -7.53 -13.31 -11.72
C ALA A 70 -7.48 -14.76 -12.21
N ALA A 71 -7.15 -15.72 -11.34
CA ALA A 71 -7.17 -17.14 -11.68
C ALA A 71 -8.59 -17.61 -12.03
N LEU A 72 -9.61 -17.22 -11.24
CA LEU A 72 -11.02 -17.54 -11.52
C LEU A 72 -11.49 -16.89 -12.84
N ALA A 73 -11.11 -15.64 -13.09
CA ALA A 73 -11.39 -14.95 -14.34
C ALA A 73 -10.71 -15.64 -15.53
N ALA A 74 -9.44 -16.06 -15.39
CA ALA A 74 -8.70 -16.80 -16.41
C ALA A 74 -9.36 -18.13 -16.76
N VAL A 75 -9.87 -18.86 -15.77
CA VAL A 75 -10.66 -20.08 -15.99
C VAL A 75 -11.89 -19.77 -16.86
N GLY A 76 -12.61 -18.69 -16.58
CA GLY A 76 -13.74 -18.22 -17.41
C GLY A 76 -13.35 -17.85 -18.84
N VAL A 77 -12.23 -17.14 -19.03
CA VAL A 77 -11.68 -16.79 -20.34
C VAL A 77 -11.23 -18.05 -21.10
N ASN A 78 -10.67 -19.04 -20.41
CA ASN A 78 -10.23 -20.28 -21.02
C ASN A 78 -11.38 -21.07 -21.65
N PHE A 79 -12.59 -20.96 -21.11
CA PHE A 79 -13.78 -21.59 -21.69
C PHE A 79 -14.35 -20.89 -22.93
N ARG A 80 -13.76 -19.77 -23.38
CA ARG A 80 -14.13 -19.10 -24.63
C ARG A 80 -13.34 -19.74 -25.78
N ARG A 81 -14.04 -20.27 -26.79
CA ARG A 81 -13.43 -20.75 -28.02
C ARG A 81 -12.99 -19.52 -28.84
N ARG A 82 -11.68 -19.40 -29.10
CA ARG A 82 -11.11 -18.51 -30.12
C ARG A 82 -10.12 -19.33 -30.91
N THR A 83 -10.23 -19.27 -32.24
CA THR A 83 -9.27 -19.80 -33.19
C THR A 83 -8.23 -18.72 -33.48
N GLU A 84 -6.95 -19.07 -33.39
CA GLU A 84 -5.85 -18.12 -33.56
C GLU A 84 -5.23 -18.23 -34.96
N LEU A 85 -4.85 -17.09 -35.53
CA LEU A 85 -4.10 -17.06 -36.80
C LEU A 85 -2.61 -17.36 -36.52
N PRO A 86 -1.98 -18.27 -37.28
CA PRO A 86 -0.61 -18.74 -37.03
C PRO A 86 0.44 -17.75 -37.55
N ILE A 87 0.58 -16.60 -36.88
CA ILE A 87 1.67 -15.64 -37.15
C ILE A 87 2.42 -15.45 -35.83
N HIS A 88 3.74 -15.68 -35.84
CA HIS A 88 4.59 -15.61 -34.66
C HIS A 88 5.80 -14.72 -34.96
N ASP A 89 5.83 -13.51 -34.39
CA ASP A 89 7.01 -12.64 -34.43
C ASP A 89 7.69 -12.63 -33.05
N ARG A 90 8.77 -13.41 -32.95
CA ARG A 90 9.50 -13.60 -31.71
C ARG A 90 10.36 -12.39 -31.31
N GLN A 91 10.78 -11.58 -32.28
CA GLN A 91 11.63 -10.41 -31.97
C GLN A 91 10.83 -9.36 -31.23
N THR A 92 9.63 -9.04 -31.72
CA THR A 92 8.71 -8.13 -31.05
C THR A 92 8.38 -8.59 -29.63
N ASP A 93 8.13 -9.89 -29.43
CA ASP A 93 7.85 -10.45 -28.10
C ASP A 93 8.98 -10.17 -27.09
N ILE A 94 10.23 -10.38 -27.52
CA ILE A 94 11.41 -10.18 -26.66
C ILE A 94 11.61 -8.69 -26.38
N ILE A 95 11.47 -7.81 -27.39
CA ILE A 95 11.63 -6.36 -27.21
C ILE A 95 10.64 -5.83 -26.18
N VAL A 96 9.35 -6.16 -26.33
CA VAL A 96 8.30 -5.71 -25.38
C VAL A 96 8.56 -6.28 -23.99
N GLY A 97 8.95 -7.55 -23.90
CA GLY A 97 9.32 -8.19 -22.64
C GLY A 97 10.51 -7.53 -21.93
N VAL A 98 11.59 -7.23 -22.67
CA VAL A 98 12.79 -6.56 -22.16
C VAL A 98 12.45 -5.16 -21.63
N ILE A 99 11.66 -4.38 -22.39
CA ILE A 99 11.23 -3.05 -21.97
C ILE A 99 10.46 -3.13 -20.64
N GLY A 100 9.53 -4.07 -20.52
CA GLY A 100 8.76 -4.23 -19.29
C GLY A 100 9.58 -4.74 -18.09
N LEU A 101 10.57 -5.62 -18.31
CA LEU A 101 11.53 -6.02 -17.28
C LEU A 101 12.40 -4.83 -16.82
N GLY A 102 12.84 -4.00 -17.77
CA GLY A 102 13.53 -2.74 -17.47
C GLY A 102 12.66 -1.79 -16.64
N LEU A 103 11.38 -1.67 -16.98
CA LEU A 103 10.42 -0.88 -16.20
C LEU A 103 10.25 -1.42 -14.78
N ALA A 104 10.17 -2.74 -14.59
CA ALA A 104 10.12 -3.35 -13.26
C ALA A 104 11.34 -2.98 -12.40
N LEU A 105 12.54 -3.01 -12.99
CA LEU A 105 13.79 -2.57 -12.33
C LEU A 105 13.77 -1.08 -12.00
N MET A 106 13.26 -0.23 -12.89
CA MET A 106 13.15 1.22 -12.63
C MET A 106 12.15 1.53 -11.52
N VAL A 107 11.01 0.84 -11.50
CA VAL A 107 10.00 1.02 -10.45
C VAL A 107 10.56 0.61 -9.08
N GLN A 108 11.17 -0.59 -8.99
CA GLN A 108 11.74 -1.10 -7.75
C GLN A 108 13.00 -0.35 -7.29
N GLY A 109 13.94 -0.08 -8.21
CA GLY A 109 15.25 0.46 -7.88
C GLY A 109 15.31 1.98 -7.76
N VAL A 110 14.44 2.70 -8.47
CA VAL A 110 14.48 4.17 -8.57
C VAL A 110 13.24 4.81 -7.95
N LEU A 111 12.03 4.46 -8.44
CA LEU A 111 10.81 5.12 -7.99
C LEU A 111 10.51 4.80 -6.51
N LEU A 112 10.68 3.56 -6.09
CA LEU A 112 10.39 3.18 -4.71
C LEU A 112 11.29 3.89 -3.69
N LYS A 113 12.56 4.17 -4.01
CA LYS A 113 13.42 5.03 -3.17
C LYS A 113 12.93 6.48 -3.14
N ARG A 114 12.45 6.99 -4.28
CA ARG A 114 11.91 8.35 -4.41
C ARG A 114 10.63 8.55 -3.61
N TYR A 115 9.82 7.50 -3.45
CA TYR A 115 8.56 7.50 -2.69
C TYR A 115 8.67 6.77 -1.33
N SER A 116 9.85 6.78 -0.71
CA SER A 116 10.13 6.05 0.53
C SER A 116 9.16 6.42 1.67
N GLU A 117 8.83 7.70 1.84
CA GLU A 117 7.86 8.13 2.88
C GLU A 117 6.42 7.63 2.61
N PHE A 118 6.06 7.44 1.34
CA PHE A 118 4.74 6.96 0.91
C PHE A 118 4.74 5.47 0.53
N PHE A 119 5.68 4.69 1.08
CA PHE A 119 5.87 3.29 0.70
C PHE A 119 4.61 2.45 0.89
N HIS A 120 3.99 2.50 2.08
CA HIS A 120 2.77 1.73 2.37
C HIS A 120 1.53 2.26 1.65
N LEU A 121 1.47 3.56 1.36
CA LEU A 121 0.38 4.17 0.57
C LEU A 121 0.42 3.70 -0.90
N MET A 122 1.59 3.74 -1.53
CA MET A 122 1.73 3.47 -2.98
C MET A 122 1.96 2.00 -3.31
N ARG A 123 2.72 1.28 -2.48
CA ARG A 123 3.17 -0.12 -2.71
C ARG A 123 3.67 -0.35 -4.14
N LEU A 124 4.58 0.52 -4.60
CA LEU A 124 5.14 0.44 -5.96
C LEU A 124 5.87 -0.88 -6.21
N ASP A 125 6.31 -1.56 -5.14
CA ASP A 125 6.88 -2.90 -5.21
C ASP A 125 5.90 -3.95 -5.73
N LEU A 126 4.61 -3.85 -5.40
CA LEU A 126 3.57 -4.74 -5.96
C LEU A 126 3.33 -4.47 -7.44
N LEU A 127 3.42 -3.21 -7.87
CA LEU A 127 3.37 -2.85 -9.28
C LEU A 127 4.59 -3.39 -10.05
N ALA A 128 5.79 -3.30 -9.46
CA ALA A 128 7.01 -3.89 -10.02
C ALA A 128 6.90 -5.42 -10.12
N LEU A 129 6.30 -6.09 -9.12
CA LEU A 129 6.01 -7.52 -9.14
C LEU A 129 5.09 -7.89 -10.31
N TRP A 130 3.99 -7.15 -10.50
CA TRP A 130 3.08 -7.34 -11.62
C TRP A 130 3.76 -7.15 -12.97
N LEU A 131 4.54 -6.07 -13.13
CA LEU A 131 5.32 -5.80 -14.34
C LEU A 131 6.29 -6.94 -14.63
N PHE A 132 7.06 -7.37 -13.63
CA PHE A 132 8.00 -8.48 -13.76
C PHE A 132 7.29 -9.76 -14.22
N MET A 133 6.14 -10.09 -13.63
CA MET A 133 5.37 -11.29 -13.98
C MET A 133 4.79 -11.22 -15.40
N VAL A 134 4.17 -10.10 -15.78
CA VAL A 134 3.66 -9.87 -17.15
C VAL A 134 4.80 -9.96 -18.16
N SER A 135 5.91 -9.26 -17.91
CA SER A 135 7.06 -9.23 -18.82
C SER A 135 7.73 -10.58 -18.94
N SER A 136 7.88 -11.32 -17.84
CA SER A 136 8.37 -12.70 -17.87
C SER A 136 7.43 -13.60 -18.67
N ALA A 137 6.11 -13.42 -18.55
CA ALA A 137 5.14 -14.15 -19.36
C ALA A 137 5.26 -13.79 -20.85
N LEU A 138 5.44 -12.52 -21.21
CA LEU A 138 5.66 -12.09 -22.60
C LEU A 138 6.94 -12.70 -23.18
N VAL A 139 8.03 -12.69 -22.41
CA VAL A 139 9.30 -13.29 -22.81
C VAL A 139 9.18 -14.80 -22.97
N LEU A 140 8.50 -15.51 -22.07
CA LEU A 140 8.47 -16.99 -22.06
C LEU A 140 7.33 -17.61 -22.89
N PHE A 141 6.23 -16.88 -23.13
CA PHE A 141 5.07 -17.36 -23.87
C PHE A 141 4.79 -16.58 -25.16
N GLY A 142 5.32 -15.36 -25.30
CA GLY A 142 5.04 -14.45 -26.41
C GLY A 142 3.85 -13.53 -26.14
N VAL A 143 3.73 -12.46 -26.93
CA VAL A 143 2.70 -11.42 -26.74
C VAL A 143 1.31 -11.97 -27.00
N ARG A 144 1.12 -12.82 -28.01
CA ARG A 144 -0.22 -13.32 -28.38
C ARG A 144 -0.88 -14.16 -27.28
N PRO A 145 -0.23 -15.21 -26.73
CA PRO A 145 -0.85 -15.99 -25.65
C PRO A 145 -1.15 -15.16 -24.41
N VAL A 146 -0.31 -14.17 -24.10
CA VAL A 146 -0.48 -13.27 -22.96
C VAL A 146 -1.62 -12.27 -23.21
N ALA A 147 -1.66 -11.63 -24.38
CA ALA A 147 -2.68 -10.66 -24.79
C ALA A 147 -4.08 -11.28 -24.85
N ARG A 148 -4.19 -12.58 -25.09
CA ARG A 148 -5.46 -13.32 -24.98
C ARG A 148 -6.09 -13.20 -23.59
N PHE A 149 -5.26 -13.18 -22.56
CA PHE A 149 -5.67 -12.96 -21.17
C PHE A 149 -5.52 -11.49 -20.78
N GLY A 150 -5.47 -10.55 -21.72
CA GLY A 150 -5.22 -9.12 -21.47
C GLY A 150 -6.14 -8.51 -20.42
N TRP A 151 -7.42 -8.87 -20.42
CA TRP A 151 -8.36 -8.43 -19.37
C TRP A 151 -8.04 -9.02 -17.98
N VAL A 152 -7.52 -10.25 -17.92
CA VAL A 152 -7.07 -10.86 -16.66
C VAL A 152 -5.80 -10.16 -16.17
N TRP A 153 -4.88 -9.82 -17.07
CA TRP A 153 -3.69 -9.04 -16.72
C TRP A 153 -4.03 -7.63 -16.24
N LEU A 154 -5.04 -6.99 -16.85
CA LEU A 154 -5.58 -5.72 -16.39
C LEU A 154 -6.26 -5.85 -15.02
N LEU A 155 -7.02 -6.92 -14.76
CA LEU A 155 -7.55 -7.18 -13.43
C LEU A 155 -6.42 -7.37 -12.41
N LEU A 156 -5.38 -8.11 -12.78
CA LEU A 156 -4.21 -8.36 -11.94
C LEU A 156 -3.41 -7.07 -11.66
N SER A 157 -3.50 -6.05 -12.52
CA SER A 157 -2.85 -4.75 -12.27
C SER A 157 -3.49 -3.99 -11.11
N LEU A 158 -4.70 -4.38 -10.67
CA LEU A 158 -5.33 -3.84 -9.45
C LEU A 158 -4.60 -4.24 -8.16
N ILE A 159 -3.54 -5.05 -8.24
CA ILE A 159 -2.61 -5.27 -7.13
C ILE A 159 -1.87 -3.98 -6.71
N SER A 160 -1.88 -2.95 -7.56
CA SER A 160 -1.43 -1.60 -7.20
C SER A 160 -2.31 -1.02 -6.09
N ALA A 161 -1.70 -0.59 -4.99
CA ALA A 161 -2.41 -0.17 -3.78
C ALA A 161 -3.17 1.16 -3.92
N LEU A 162 -2.57 2.14 -4.59
CA LEU A 162 -3.11 3.51 -4.62
C LEU A 162 -4.56 3.58 -5.14
N PRO A 163 -4.94 2.99 -6.29
CA PRO A 163 -6.31 3.10 -6.79
C PRO A 163 -7.33 2.51 -5.80
N TYR A 164 -6.98 1.42 -5.13
CA TYR A 164 -7.83 0.80 -4.12
C TYR A 164 -8.00 1.71 -2.90
N GLN A 165 -6.90 2.22 -2.36
CA GLN A 165 -6.95 3.10 -1.18
C GLN A 165 -7.74 4.39 -1.45
N VAL A 166 -7.59 4.98 -2.64
CA VAL A 166 -8.39 6.17 -3.03
C VAL A 166 -9.88 5.85 -3.03
N VAL A 167 -10.30 4.69 -3.53
CA VAL A 167 -11.71 4.26 -3.50
C VAL A 167 -12.18 4.09 -2.06
N VAL A 168 -11.41 3.40 -1.20
CA VAL A 168 -11.78 3.17 0.21
C VAL A 168 -11.95 4.50 0.95
N ILE A 169 -10.99 5.42 0.80
CA ILE A 169 -11.03 6.74 1.43
C ILE A 169 -12.20 7.56 0.90
N ALA A 170 -12.49 7.52 -0.41
CA ALA A 170 -13.61 8.24 -1.02
C ALA A 170 -14.97 7.71 -0.54
N LEU A 171 -15.06 6.41 -0.20
CA LEU A 171 -16.23 5.79 0.39
C LEU A 171 -16.39 6.05 1.89
N GLY A 172 -15.43 6.73 2.53
CA GLY A 172 -15.49 7.11 3.94
C GLY A 172 -14.48 6.42 4.84
N GLY A 173 -13.70 5.45 4.32
CA GLY A 173 -12.76 4.61 5.09
C GLY A 173 -13.44 3.48 5.87
N GLY A 174 -12.65 2.76 6.65
CA GLY A 174 -13.13 1.66 7.49
C GLY A 174 -13.28 0.31 6.80
N ASN A 175 -13.73 -0.67 7.58
CA ASN A 175 -13.80 -2.08 7.18
C ASN A 175 -14.86 -2.31 6.11
N PHE A 176 -16.01 -1.65 6.24
CA PHE A 176 -17.10 -1.73 5.28
C PHE A 176 -16.71 -1.16 3.92
N ALA A 177 -16.11 0.04 3.88
CA ALA A 177 -15.63 0.64 2.63
C ALA A 177 -14.54 -0.20 1.96
N ALA A 178 -13.64 -0.79 2.75
CA ALA A 178 -12.64 -1.73 2.27
C ALA A 178 -13.29 -2.94 1.57
N GLY A 179 -14.33 -3.53 2.19
CA GLY A 179 -15.15 -4.59 1.60
C GLY A 179 -15.79 -4.18 0.27
N VAL A 180 -16.46 -3.02 0.22
CA VAL A 180 -17.06 -2.49 -1.02
C VAL A 180 -16.01 -2.30 -2.13
N GLY A 181 -14.83 -1.78 -1.80
CA GLY A 181 -13.73 -1.64 -2.75
C GLY A 181 -13.32 -2.98 -3.39
N THR A 182 -13.26 -4.06 -2.59
CA THR A 182 -12.96 -5.40 -3.12
C THR A 182 -14.11 -6.02 -3.91
N LEU A 183 -15.36 -5.68 -3.59
CA LEU A 183 -16.52 -6.10 -4.37
C LEU A 183 -16.48 -5.52 -5.79
N LEU A 184 -15.93 -4.33 -6.00
CA LEU A 184 -15.71 -3.78 -7.34
C LEU A 184 -14.71 -4.64 -8.14
N ILE A 185 -13.64 -5.11 -7.48
CA ILE A 185 -12.68 -6.06 -8.07
C ILE A 185 -13.38 -7.39 -8.41
N ALA A 186 -14.23 -7.88 -7.52
CA ALA A 186 -15.00 -9.12 -7.72
C ALA A 186 -15.99 -9.02 -8.88
N ALA A 187 -16.68 -7.89 -8.98
CA ALA A 187 -17.59 -7.58 -10.08
C ALA A 187 -16.83 -7.54 -11.42
N ALA A 188 -15.66 -6.90 -11.46
CA ALA A 188 -14.79 -6.88 -12.64
C ALA A 188 -14.30 -8.29 -13.00
N ALA A 189 -13.84 -9.08 -12.03
CA ALA A 189 -13.41 -10.46 -12.23
C ALA A 189 -14.55 -11.33 -12.79
N THR A 190 -15.76 -11.17 -12.26
CA THR A 190 -16.95 -11.89 -12.73
C THR A 190 -17.36 -11.47 -14.14
N ALA A 191 -17.29 -10.17 -14.45
CA ALA A 191 -17.51 -9.65 -15.79
C ALA A 191 -16.55 -10.28 -16.79
N ILE A 192 -15.26 -10.38 -16.43
CA ILE A 192 -14.22 -10.99 -17.25
C ILE A 192 -14.43 -12.50 -17.36
N ALA A 193 -14.92 -13.18 -16.32
CA ALA A 193 -15.21 -14.61 -16.38
C ALA A 193 -16.40 -14.91 -17.31
N VAL A 194 -17.54 -14.23 -17.09
CA VAL A 194 -18.85 -14.56 -17.70
C VAL A 194 -19.11 -13.84 -19.03
N GLY A 195 -18.42 -12.73 -19.30
CA GLY A 195 -18.60 -11.81 -20.43
C GLY A 195 -18.32 -12.36 -21.84
N ARG A 196 -19.09 -13.37 -22.29
CA ARG A 196 -19.15 -13.80 -23.69
C ARG A 196 -19.76 -12.73 -24.60
N THR A 197 -20.65 -11.91 -24.04
CA THR A 197 -21.26 -10.73 -24.67
C THR A 197 -21.22 -9.57 -23.68
N ARG A 198 -21.29 -8.31 -24.17
CA ARG A 198 -21.32 -7.11 -23.31
C ARG A 198 -22.46 -7.19 -22.27
N LYS A 199 -23.67 -7.61 -22.69
CA LYS A 199 -24.82 -7.79 -21.80
C LYS A 199 -24.54 -8.79 -20.67
N ARG A 200 -23.98 -9.97 -20.98
CA ARG A 200 -23.65 -10.98 -19.96
C ARG A 200 -22.54 -10.53 -19.01
N ALA A 201 -21.59 -9.72 -19.49
CA ALA A 201 -20.55 -9.15 -18.64
C ALA A 201 -21.16 -8.19 -17.61
N VAL A 202 -22.02 -7.25 -18.05
CA VAL A 202 -22.68 -6.28 -17.17
C VAL A 202 -23.60 -6.97 -16.17
N VAL A 203 -24.45 -7.90 -16.62
CA VAL A 203 -25.34 -8.65 -15.72
C VAL A 203 -24.55 -9.48 -14.71
N GLY A 204 -23.48 -10.16 -15.15
CA GLY A 204 -22.62 -10.93 -14.26
C GLY A 204 -21.94 -10.05 -13.20
N ALA A 205 -21.46 -8.88 -13.59
CA ALA A 205 -20.88 -7.91 -12.67
C ALA A 205 -21.90 -7.41 -11.65
N LEU A 206 -23.09 -7.01 -12.10
CA LEU A 206 -24.14 -6.45 -11.26
C LEU A 206 -24.66 -7.50 -10.25
N VAL A 207 -24.94 -8.72 -10.72
CA VAL A 207 -25.39 -9.81 -9.84
C VAL A 207 -24.31 -10.17 -8.81
N ALA A 208 -23.04 -10.22 -9.20
CA ALA A 208 -21.94 -10.48 -8.26
C ALA A 208 -21.82 -9.35 -7.23
N PHE A 209 -21.93 -8.09 -7.67
CA PHE A 209 -21.88 -6.95 -6.78
C PHE A 209 -23.04 -6.97 -5.77
N VAL A 210 -24.29 -7.13 -6.22
CA VAL A 210 -25.47 -7.15 -5.33
C VAL A 210 -25.40 -8.32 -4.35
N PHE A 211 -25.05 -9.52 -4.83
CA PHE A 211 -24.94 -10.70 -3.98
C PHE A 211 -23.82 -10.55 -2.95
N GLY A 212 -22.64 -10.08 -3.37
CA GLY A 212 -21.53 -9.81 -2.46
C GLY A 212 -21.84 -8.69 -1.48
N PHE A 213 -22.53 -7.63 -1.91
CA PHE A 213 -22.96 -6.53 -1.05
C PHE A 213 -23.93 -6.99 0.04
N ALA A 214 -24.87 -7.90 -0.30
CA ALA A 214 -25.77 -8.49 0.69
C ALA A 214 -24.99 -9.28 1.77
N ILE A 215 -23.98 -10.08 1.37
CA ILE A 215 -23.12 -10.80 2.32
C ILE A 215 -22.32 -9.81 3.18
N LEU A 216 -21.72 -8.80 2.56
CA LEU A 216 -20.97 -7.76 3.25
C LEU A 216 -21.83 -7.05 4.32
N PHE A 217 -23.06 -6.70 3.97
CA PHE A 217 -24.02 -6.08 4.89
C PHE A 217 -24.39 -7.00 6.06
N VAL A 218 -24.53 -8.31 5.81
CA VAL A 218 -24.79 -9.29 6.88
C VAL A 218 -23.58 -9.39 7.82
N ILE A 219 -22.35 -9.42 7.29
CA ILE A 219 -21.13 -9.44 8.11
C ILE A 219 -21.05 -8.18 8.98
N ASP A 220 -21.27 -7.01 8.37
CA ASP A 220 -21.26 -5.71 9.06
C ASP A 220 -22.22 -5.66 10.26
N LYS A 221 -23.40 -6.27 10.14
CA LYS A 221 -24.44 -6.23 11.17
C LYS A 221 -24.32 -7.32 12.23
N LEU A 222 -23.85 -8.50 11.86
CA LEU A 222 -23.75 -9.64 12.78
C LEU A 222 -22.39 -9.76 13.46
N TRP A 223 -21.33 -9.31 12.79
CA TRP A 223 -19.95 -9.45 13.27
C TRP A 223 -19.11 -8.20 12.96
N PRO A 224 -19.40 -7.04 13.61
CA PRO A 224 -18.74 -5.77 13.32
C PRO A 224 -17.23 -5.74 13.62
N HIS A 225 -16.76 -6.56 14.57
CA HIS A 225 -15.37 -6.55 15.04
C HIS A 225 -14.45 -7.58 14.34
N VAL A 226 -14.87 -8.09 13.17
CA VAL A 226 -14.07 -9.08 12.45
C VAL A 226 -12.95 -8.39 11.67
N PRO A 227 -11.74 -9.00 11.55
CA PRO A 227 -10.63 -8.40 10.82
C PRO A 227 -10.98 -7.98 9.38
N VAL A 228 -10.36 -6.89 8.92
CA VAL A 228 -10.62 -6.27 7.59
C VAL A 228 -10.50 -7.28 6.44
N ILE A 229 -9.56 -8.22 6.53
CA ILE A 229 -9.36 -9.26 5.51
C ILE A 229 -10.64 -10.09 5.28
N VAL A 230 -11.49 -10.26 6.30
CA VAL A 230 -12.73 -11.02 6.16
C VAL A 230 -13.76 -10.23 5.37
N TYR A 231 -13.91 -8.93 5.65
CA TYR A 231 -14.74 -7.99 4.87
C TYR A 231 -14.31 -7.97 3.39
N GLN A 232 -13.01 -8.11 3.14
CA GLN A 232 -12.42 -8.11 1.81
C GLN A 232 -12.54 -9.45 1.08
N MET A 233 -12.31 -10.59 1.75
CA MET A 233 -12.21 -11.91 1.11
C MET A 233 -13.56 -12.61 0.97
N ILE A 234 -14.36 -12.69 2.05
CA ILE A 234 -15.53 -13.58 2.07
C ILE A 234 -16.61 -13.12 1.08
N PRO A 235 -17.09 -11.85 1.12
CA PRO A 235 -18.14 -11.41 0.21
C PRO A 235 -17.71 -11.47 -1.26
N SER A 236 -16.45 -11.11 -1.51
CA SER A 236 -15.88 -11.02 -2.85
C SER A 236 -15.62 -12.40 -3.48
N LEU A 237 -15.06 -13.35 -2.75
CA LEU A 237 -14.86 -14.71 -3.25
C LEU A 237 -16.19 -15.46 -3.40
N ALA A 238 -17.10 -15.32 -2.43
CA ALA A 238 -18.42 -15.94 -2.49
C ALA A 238 -19.20 -15.48 -3.73
N SER A 239 -19.18 -14.18 -4.03
CA SER A 239 -19.84 -13.63 -5.22
C SER A 239 -19.24 -14.12 -6.54
N ILE A 240 -17.91 -14.12 -6.69
CA ILE A 240 -17.25 -14.61 -7.92
C ILE A 240 -17.59 -16.09 -8.14
N LEU A 241 -17.50 -16.92 -7.09
CA LEU A 241 -17.75 -18.35 -7.19
C LEU A 241 -19.23 -18.64 -7.46
N ALA A 242 -20.16 -18.07 -6.69
CA ALA A 242 -21.58 -18.31 -6.85
C ALA A 242 -22.07 -17.91 -8.25
N VAL A 243 -21.74 -16.69 -8.69
CA VAL A 243 -22.17 -16.18 -10.00
C VAL A 243 -21.44 -16.90 -11.14
N GLY A 244 -20.14 -17.19 -10.98
CA GLY A 244 -19.36 -17.94 -11.96
C GLY A 244 -19.89 -19.36 -12.17
N ILE A 245 -20.22 -20.07 -11.09
CA ILE A 245 -20.81 -21.42 -11.12
C ILE A 245 -22.22 -21.35 -11.73
N ALA A 246 -23.08 -20.44 -11.27
CA ALA A 246 -24.43 -20.29 -11.80
C ALA A 246 -24.43 -20.00 -13.31
N ALA A 247 -23.58 -19.06 -13.76
CA ALA A 247 -23.43 -18.74 -15.18
C ALA A 247 -22.89 -19.92 -15.99
N ARG A 248 -21.96 -20.70 -15.43
CA ARG A 248 -21.44 -21.91 -16.06
C ARG A 248 -22.54 -22.97 -16.23
N LEU A 249 -23.32 -23.24 -15.18
CA LEU A 249 -24.41 -24.21 -15.20
C LEU A 249 -25.51 -23.78 -16.17
N TYR A 250 -25.89 -22.51 -16.15
CA TYR A 250 -26.88 -21.95 -17.06
C TYR A 250 -26.47 -22.08 -18.53
N THR A 251 -25.20 -21.76 -18.85
CA THR A 251 -24.72 -21.78 -20.24
C THR A 251 -24.43 -23.17 -20.79
N ARG A 252 -24.39 -24.21 -19.95
CA ARG A 252 -24.22 -25.61 -20.36
C ARG A 252 -25.43 -26.48 -20.02
N ARG A 253 -26.62 -25.88 -19.85
CA ARG A 253 -27.85 -26.63 -19.68
C ARG A 253 -28.06 -27.52 -20.92
N GLY A 254 -28.08 -28.84 -20.72
CA GLY A 254 -28.21 -29.83 -21.80
C GLY A 254 -26.91 -30.23 -22.52
N GLN A 255 -25.72 -29.83 -22.05
CA GLN A 255 -24.42 -30.24 -22.63
C GLN A 255 -23.52 -30.96 -21.60
N PRO A 256 -22.62 -31.86 -22.03
CA PRO A 256 -21.69 -32.54 -21.13
C PRO A 256 -20.77 -31.54 -20.40
N LYS A 257 -20.71 -31.67 -19.08
CA LYS A 257 -19.97 -30.79 -18.16
C LYS A 257 -18.48 -31.16 -18.06
N LYS A 258 -17.81 -31.40 -19.18
CA LYS A 258 -16.37 -31.71 -19.16
C LYS A 258 -15.54 -30.45 -18.83
N LEU A 259 -14.66 -30.55 -17.84
CA LEU A 259 -13.84 -29.47 -17.29
C LEU A 259 -12.51 -29.26 -18.04
N LEU A 260 -11.95 -30.31 -18.66
CA LEU A 260 -10.54 -30.35 -19.10
C LEU A 260 -10.32 -30.74 -20.59
N ASP A 261 -11.38 -30.80 -21.40
CA ASP A 261 -11.32 -31.43 -22.74
C ASP A 261 -10.81 -30.49 -23.86
N ARG A 262 -9.81 -29.64 -23.57
CA ARG A 262 -9.27 -28.68 -24.54
C ARG A 262 -7.92 -29.13 -25.08
N LYS A 263 -7.80 -29.11 -26.41
CA LYS A 263 -6.53 -29.23 -27.14
C LYS A 263 -5.57 -28.10 -26.73
N ILE A 264 -4.45 -28.46 -26.12
CA ILE A 264 -3.34 -27.54 -25.83
C ILE A 264 -2.55 -27.42 -27.12
N GLU A 265 -2.54 -26.23 -27.73
CA GLU A 265 -1.72 -25.98 -28.90
C GLU A 265 -0.24 -26.02 -28.51
N PRO A 266 0.63 -26.62 -29.33
CA PRO A 266 2.04 -26.72 -29.04
C PRO A 266 2.63 -25.31 -28.93
N LEU A 267 3.22 -25.01 -27.77
CA LEU A 267 3.94 -23.75 -27.53
C LEU A 267 5.06 -23.62 -28.56
N ALA A 268 4.92 -22.64 -29.47
CA ALA A 268 5.88 -22.41 -30.53
C ALA A 268 7.27 -22.01 -29.97
N ALA A 269 8.30 -22.50 -30.67
CA ALA A 269 9.70 -22.10 -30.66
C ALA A 269 10.72 -22.85 -29.78
N LYS A 270 11.82 -23.23 -30.44
CA LYS A 270 13.08 -23.73 -29.85
C LYS A 270 13.92 -22.64 -29.15
N GLN A 271 13.66 -21.35 -29.41
CA GLN A 271 14.45 -20.18 -28.97
C GLN A 271 14.08 -19.62 -27.57
N ILE A 272 13.61 -20.45 -26.66
CA ILE A 272 13.16 -20.00 -25.33
C ILE A 272 14.30 -19.99 -24.32
N TRP A 273 15.27 -20.88 -24.53
CA TRP A 273 16.47 -21.00 -23.71
C TRP A 273 17.35 -19.76 -23.73
N THR A 274 17.31 -18.95 -24.78
CA THR A 274 18.05 -17.67 -24.83
C THR A 274 17.42 -16.60 -23.94
N ALA A 275 16.15 -16.75 -23.57
CA ALA A 275 15.41 -15.74 -22.84
C ALA A 275 15.36 -16.00 -21.32
N ILE A 276 15.55 -17.26 -20.89
CA ILE A 276 15.61 -17.65 -19.48
C ILE A 276 16.74 -16.91 -18.72
N PRO A 277 17.99 -16.84 -19.22
CA PRO A 277 19.07 -16.14 -18.52
C PRO A 277 18.75 -14.68 -18.24
N LEU A 278 18.07 -14.00 -19.17
CA LEU A 278 17.64 -12.61 -18.99
C LEU A 278 16.65 -12.48 -17.82
N VAL A 279 15.59 -13.30 -17.79
CA VAL A 279 14.58 -13.25 -16.72
C VAL A 279 15.21 -13.57 -15.36
N VAL A 280 16.12 -14.56 -15.33
CA VAL A 280 16.88 -14.91 -14.11
C VAL A 280 17.76 -13.75 -13.65
N ALA A 281 18.53 -13.13 -14.56
CA ALA A 281 19.39 -12.00 -14.21
C ALA A 281 18.61 -10.82 -13.63
N VAL A 282 17.46 -10.49 -14.22
CA VAL A 282 16.57 -9.43 -13.70
C VAL A 282 15.98 -9.81 -12.34
N ALA A 283 15.55 -11.06 -12.16
CA ALA A 283 15.04 -11.54 -10.88
C ALA A 283 16.09 -11.46 -9.76
N VAL A 284 17.34 -11.83 -10.07
CA VAL A 284 18.48 -11.71 -9.16
C VAL A 284 18.73 -10.24 -8.81
N ALA A 285 18.76 -9.35 -9.81
CA ALA A 285 18.94 -7.92 -9.58
C ALA A 285 17.85 -7.35 -8.65
N LEU A 286 16.57 -7.70 -8.89
CA LEU A 286 15.45 -7.29 -8.04
C LEU A 286 15.58 -7.85 -6.61
N ALA A 287 16.03 -9.10 -6.44
CA ALA A 287 16.19 -9.74 -5.13
C ALA A 287 17.20 -9.04 -4.21
N PHE A 288 18.15 -8.30 -4.79
CA PHE A 288 19.16 -7.52 -4.07
C PHE A 288 18.78 -6.04 -3.86
N MET A 289 17.65 -5.58 -4.41
CA MET A 289 17.17 -4.22 -4.16
C MET A 289 16.47 -4.14 -2.80
N PRO A 290 16.98 -3.35 -1.83
CA PRO A 290 16.36 -3.24 -0.51
C PRO A 290 15.03 -2.50 -0.58
N LEU A 291 14.11 -2.87 0.30
CA LEU A 291 12.92 -2.07 0.58
C LEU A 291 13.31 -0.76 1.27
N PRO A 292 12.56 0.33 1.05
CA PRO A 292 12.85 1.59 1.72
C PRO A 292 12.41 1.48 3.18
N GLN A 293 13.20 2.05 4.08
CA GLN A 293 12.75 2.31 5.44
C GLN A 293 12.00 3.64 5.45
N GLN A 294 10.76 3.65 5.93
CA GLN A 294 10.06 4.90 6.23
C GLN A 294 10.80 5.60 7.36
N ARG A 295 11.14 6.88 7.16
CA ARG A 295 11.94 7.63 8.13
C ARG A 295 11.08 8.39 9.13
N SER A 296 9.81 8.61 8.79
CA SER A 296 8.80 9.23 9.66
C SER A 296 7.82 8.22 10.28
N ALA A 297 8.16 6.93 10.26
CA ALA A 297 7.33 5.89 10.88
C ALA A 297 7.37 6.08 12.40
N THR A 298 6.21 6.08 13.04
CA THR A 298 6.13 6.45 14.45
C THR A 298 6.51 5.23 15.30
N LEU A 299 7.62 5.30 16.03
CA LEU A 299 8.02 4.20 16.89
C LEU A 299 7.13 4.15 18.13
N ILE A 300 6.30 3.11 18.25
CA ILE A 300 5.57 2.83 19.49
C ILE A 300 6.60 2.47 20.55
N SER A 301 6.85 3.40 21.46
CA SER A 301 7.92 3.25 22.44
C SER A 301 7.51 2.35 23.61
N ARG A 302 6.22 2.38 23.98
CA ARG A 302 5.64 1.62 25.10
C ARG A 302 4.11 1.67 25.10
N SER A 303 3.50 0.89 25.99
CA SER A 303 2.08 1.00 26.31
C SER A 303 1.71 2.34 26.96
N ALA A 304 0.49 2.79 26.65
CA ALA A 304 -0.13 3.96 27.25
C ALA A 304 -0.28 3.80 28.77
N PRO A 305 -0.30 4.90 29.55
CA PRO A 305 -0.50 4.86 31.00
C PRO A 305 -1.96 4.64 31.43
N TYR A 306 -2.90 4.57 30.49
CA TYR A 306 -4.34 4.45 30.71
C TYR A 306 -4.98 3.76 29.50
N ASP A 307 -6.23 3.32 29.66
CA ASP A 307 -7.03 2.78 28.55
C ASP A 307 -7.28 3.87 27.51
N LEU A 308 -6.89 3.60 26.26
CA LEU A 308 -7.07 4.54 25.18
C LEU A 308 -8.54 4.55 24.76
N THR A 309 -9.04 5.74 24.43
CA THR A 309 -10.39 5.88 23.88
C THR A 309 -10.39 6.94 22.78
N PRO A 310 -11.08 6.69 21.65
CA PRO A 310 -11.19 7.69 20.59
C PRO A 310 -11.76 9.02 21.10
N GLY A 311 -11.11 10.13 20.73
CA GLY A 311 -11.49 11.47 21.19
C GLY A 311 -11.01 11.84 22.59
N MET A 312 -10.15 11.02 23.22
CA MET A 312 -9.56 11.34 24.52
C MET A 312 -8.71 12.62 24.47
N ARG A 313 -8.84 13.43 25.53
CA ARG A 313 -8.10 14.68 25.72
C ARG A 313 -6.82 14.44 26.51
N LEU A 314 -5.73 15.08 26.08
CA LEU A 314 -4.52 15.14 26.88
C LEU A 314 -4.65 16.19 27.98
N VAL A 315 -4.08 15.90 29.14
CA VAL A 315 -4.00 16.86 30.25
C VAL A 315 -2.83 17.80 30.02
N ALA A 316 -3.05 19.11 30.19
CA ALA A 316 -1.97 20.08 30.07
C ALA A 316 -0.92 19.89 31.18
N PRO A 317 0.37 19.97 30.86
CA PRO A 317 1.42 19.89 31.85
C PRO A 317 1.45 21.13 32.76
N PRO A 318 2.12 21.06 33.92
CA PRO A 318 2.30 22.21 34.80
C PRO A 318 2.90 23.43 34.06
N GLY A 319 2.34 24.62 34.31
CA GLY A 319 2.76 25.87 33.67
C GLY A 319 2.14 26.11 32.28
N TRP A 320 1.20 25.26 31.86
CA TRP A 320 0.46 25.39 30.61
C TRP A 320 -1.04 25.28 30.85
N SER A 321 -1.80 26.11 30.15
CA SER A 321 -3.26 26.09 30.16
C SER A 321 -3.83 25.81 28.77
N ILE A 322 -4.91 25.03 28.72
CA ILE A 322 -5.64 24.77 27.46
C ILE A 322 -6.50 26.00 27.16
N THR A 323 -6.17 26.71 26.08
CA THR A 323 -6.86 27.95 25.69
C THR A 323 -7.79 27.77 24.49
N GLY A 324 -7.74 26.61 23.83
CA GLY A 324 -8.66 26.26 22.74
C GLY A 324 -8.67 24.77 22.45
N GLU A 325 -9.80 24.29 21.95
CA GLU A 325 -9.99 22.90 21.55
C GLU A 325 -10.78 22.85 20.23
N GLN A 326 -10.35 21.97 19.33
CA GLN A 326 -11.06 21.68 18.09
C GLN A 326 -11.06 20.17 17.86
N GLN A 327 -12.19 19.67 17.37
CA GLN A 327 -12.35 18.25 17.05
C GLN A 327 -12.52 18.06 15.56
N TYR A 328 -11.82 17.07 15.02
CA TYR A 328 -11.80 16.80 13.59
C TYR A 328 -12.14 15.34 13.34
N THR A 329 -13.37 15.10 12.88
CA THR A 329 -13.90 13.75 12.57
C THR A 329 -13.54 13.26 11.17
N GLY A 330 -13.01 14.15 10.32
CA GLY A 330 -12.57 13.79 8.96
C GLY A 330 -11.37 12.84 8.91
N VAL A 331 -10.77 12.48 10.04
CA VAL A 331 -9.59 11.58 10.10
C VAL A 331 -9.98 10.10 10.11
N LYS A 332 -11.24 9.78 10.44
CA LYS A 332 -11.77 8.41 10.45
C LYS A 332 -11.59 7.65 9.14
N ARG A 333 -11.57 8.39 8.02
CA ARG A 333 -11.34 7.82 6.69
C ARG A 333 -9.95 7.20 6.50
N TYR A 334 -9.00 7.54 7.36
CA TYR A 334 -7.61 7.07 7.31
C TYR A 334 -7.29 6.15 8.49
N TYR A 335 -7.75 6.51 9.70
CA TYR A 335 -7.33 5.86 10.95
C TYR A 335 -8.42 5.00 11.61
N GLY A 336 -9.53 4.70 10.94
CA GLY A 336 -10.58 3.81 11.46
C GLY A 336 -11.87 4.54 11.83
N ASP A 337 -12.96 3.80 11.98
CA ASP A 337 -14.33 4.35 11.96
C ASP A 337 -14.63 5.30 13.13
N GLU A 338 -14.04 5.06 14.30
CA GLU A 338 -14.20 5.88 15.51
C GLU A 338 -13.08 6.91 15.69
N ALA A 339 -12.07 6.95 14.81
CA ALA A 339 -10.91 7.82 15.01
C ALA A 339 -11.30 9.32 14.92
N VAL A 340 -10.95 10.05 15.97
CA VAL A 340 -11.14 11.51 16.09
C VAL A 340 -9.79 12.15 16.38
N LEU A 341 -9.48 13.23 15.66
CA LEU A 341 -8.34 14.08 15.99
C LEU A 341 -8.81 15.19 16.93
N ILE A 342 -8.19 15.23 18.11
CA ILE A 342 -8.38 16.30 19.08
C ILE A 342 -7.19 17.25 18.98
N ARG A 343 -7.47 18.49 18.62
CA ARG A 343 -6.49 19.58 18.56
C ARG A 343 -6.66 20.47 19.77
N GLN A 344 -5.64 20.55 20.62
CA GLN A 344 -5.62 21.38 21.82
C GLN A 344 -4.58 22.48 21.66
N ARG A 345 -5.02 23.73 21.77
CA ARG A 345 -4.12 24.87 21.90
C ARG A 345 -3.73 24.99 23.36
N MET A 346 -2.44 24.82 23.63
CA MET A 346 -1.87 24.98 24.96
C MET A 346 -1.00 26.25 24.98
N THR A 347 -1.27 27.14 25.92
CA THR A 347 -0.56 28.40 26.07
C THR A 347 0.22 28.38 27.38
N ALA A 348 1.48 28.81 27.33
CA ALA A 348 2.31 28.94 28.53
C ALA A 348 1.71 30.00 29.47
N ASP A 349 1.62 29.69 30.76
CA ASP A 349 1.05 30.61 31.75
C ASP A 349 1.95 31.85 31.95
N VAL A 350 3.26 31.66 31.80
CA VAL A 350 4.31 32.67 31.91
C VAL A 350 5.18 32.64 30.65
N GLY A 351 5.57 33.81 30.15
CA GLY A 351 6.50 33.91 29.02
C GLY A 351 7.95 33.75 29.47
N ASP A 352 8.76 33.15 28.60
CA ASP A 352 10.16 32.82 28.90
C ASP A 352 11.11 33.57 27.92
N PRO A 353 12.03 34.42 28.43
CA PRO A 353 12.98 35.14 27.59
C PRO A 353 13.96 34.25 26.81
N ARG A 354 14.13 32.98 27.21
CA ARG A 354 14.96 32.00 26.49
C ARG A 354 14.41 31.70 25.09
N PHE A 355 13.09 31.65 24.96
CA PHE A 355 12.40 31.23 23.73
C PHE A 355 11.77 32.39 22.98
N ASP A 356 11.50 33.52 23.65
CA ASP A 356 11.04 34.73 23.00
C ASP A 356 11.69 35.98 23.59
N LYS A 357 12.28 36.83 22.74
CA LYS A 357 12.97 38.05 23.19
C LYS A 357 12.05 39.02 23.93
N LEU A 358 10.76 39.00 23.62
CA LEU A 358 9.75 39.85 24.26
C LEU A 358 9.10 39.16 25.47
N SER A 359 9.54 37.94 25.82
CA SER A 359 8.92 37.11 26.87
C SER A 359 7.40 36.99 26.68
N ALA A 360 6.93 36.90 25.43
CA ALA A 360 5.54 36.59 25.15
C ALA A 360 5.23 35.15 25.54
N ARG A 361 3.97 34.90 25.89
CA ARG A 361 3.47 33.55 26.18
C ARG A 361 3.50 32.72 24.90
N ARG A 362 4.13 31.54 24.94
CA ARG A 362 4.22 30.64 23.79
C ARG A 362 2.92 29.87 23.63
N ASN A 363 2.50 29.69 22.37
CA ASN A 363 1.37 28.84 22.01
C ASN A 363 1.90 27.60 21.33
N LEU A 364 1.47 26.43 21.79
CA LEU A 364 1.71 25.14 21.15
C LEU A 364 0.39 24.54 20.70
N MET A 365 0.42 23.85 19.56
CA MET A 365 -0.71 23.04 19.12
C MET A 365 -0.40 21.58 19.37
N VAL A 366 -1.25 20.91 20.14
CA VAL A 366 -1.12 19.49 20.45
C VAL A 366 -2.25 18.76 19.75
N ASP A 367 -1.91 17.95 18.76
CA ASP A 367 -2.84 17.09 18.05
C ASP A 367 -2.69 15.67 18.56
N SER A 368 -3.81 15.05 18.91
CA SER A 368 -3.85 13.66 19.36
C SER A 368 -4.87 12.86 18.58
N ILE A 369 -4.48 11.66 18.17
CA ILE A 369 -5.32 10.71 17.45
C ILE A 369 -5.17 9.35 18.12
N VAL A 370 -6.28 8.75 18.51
CA VAL A 370 -6.36 7.36 18.94
C VAL A 370 -6.96 6.54 17.80
N SER A 371 -6.36 5.39 17.51
CA SER A 371 -6.74 4.50 16.42
C SER A 371 -6.72 3.05 16.89
N GLU A 372 -7.77 2.30 16.54
CA GLU A 372 -7.86 0.83 16.69
C GLU A 372 -7.12 0.09 15.56
N LEU A 373 -6.49 0.83 14.64
CA LEU A 373 -5.72 0.29 13.52
C LEU A 373 -4.27 0.78 13.65
N PRO A 374 -3.43 0.21 14.51
CA PRO A 374 -2.02 0.57 14.70
C PRO A 374 -1.25 0.87 13.40
N PHE A 375 -1.37 -0.03 12.42
CA PHE A 375 -0.70 0.08 11.12
C PHE A 375 -1.14 1.29 10.27
N SER A 376 -2.30 1.90 10.56
CA SER A 376 -2.83 3.02 9.79
C SER A 376 -1.93 4.27 9.86
N PHE A 377 -1.18 4.47 10.95
CA PHE A 377 -0.24 5.58 11.09
C PHE A 377 0.98 5.46 10.17
N ASP A 378 1.45 4.24 9.90
CA ASP A 378 2.52 3.97 8.93
C ASP A 378 2.02 4.02 7.48
N ALA A 379 0.77 3.61 7.25
CA ALA A 379 0.12 3.69 5.94
C ALA A 379 -0.19 5.13 5.53
N TYR A 380 -0.63 5.96 6.48
CA TYR A 380 -1.04 7.35 6.30
C TYR A 380 -0.22 8.27 7.21
N PRO A 381 1.03 8.59 6.80
CA PRO A 381 1.91 9.40 7.63
C PRO A 381 1.40 10.85 7.73
N GLY A 382 2.00 11.66 8.61
CA GLY A 382 1.54 13.02 8.91
C GLY A 382 1.39 13.92 7.67
N GLN A 383 2.16 13.66 6.61
CA GLN A 383 2.06 14.41 5.35
C GLN A 383 0.74 14.18 4.59
N VAL A 384 -0.01 13.12 4.93
CA VAL A 384 -1.37 12.84 4.41
C VAL A 384 -2.42 13.64 5.17
N LEU A 385 -2.19 13.86 6.46
CA LEU A 385 -3.10 14.57 7.35
C LEU A 385 -3.02 16.08 7.14
N TYR A 386 -1.81 16.63 7.15
CA TYR A 386 -1.57 18.07 6.99
C TYR A 386 -1.28 18.43 5.53
N ASP A 387 -1.73 19.61 5.08
CA ASP A 387 -1.33 20.11 3.76
C ASP A 387 0.16 20.47 3.74
N THR A 388 0.98 19.54 3.28
CA THR A 388 2.43 19.70 3.13
C THR A 388 2.84 20.21 1.75
N THR A 389 1.90 20.78 0.97
CA THR A 389 2.20 21.25 -0.38
C THR A 389 3.15 22.46 -0.36
N GLY A 390 4.43 22.23 -0.67
CA GLY A 390 5.46 23.26 -0.59
C GLY A 390 6.20 23.27 0.75
N THR A 391 5.99 22.25 1.59
CA THR A 391 6.69 22.07 2.86
C THR A 391 7.94 21.20 2.67
N ARG A 392 9.04 21.60 3.30
CA ARG A 392 10.31 20.86 3.35
C ARG A 392 10.51 20.32 4.76
N LEU A 393 10.67 19.00 4.91
CA LEU A 393 10.86 18.30 6.18
C LEU A 393 12.32 17.93 6.39
N SER A 394 12.80 18.06 7.63
CA SER A 394 14.11 17.58 8.05
C SER A 394 14.12 16.06 8.27
N THR A 395 15.31 15.48 8.46
CA THR A 395 15.40 14.11 8.97
C THR A 395 15.03 14.11 10.45
N PRO A 396 14.13 13.21 10.90
CA PRO A 396 13.75 13.14 12.30
C PRO A 396 14.95 12.83 13.21
N GLN A 397 14.97 13.48 14.38
CA GLN A 397 15.94 13.25 15.43
C GLN A 397 15.25 12.64 16.66
N PRO A 398 15.72 11.51 17.18
CA PRO A 398 15.13 10.92 18.38
C PRO A 398 15.42 11.79 19.60
N VAL A 399 14.42 11.93 20.46
CA VAL A 399 14.46 12.71 21.71
C VAL A 399 13.84 11.87 22.83
N ASP A 400 14.54 11.75 23.95
CA ASP A 400 14.00 11.08 25.13
C ASP A 400 13.05 12.00 25.89
N LEU A 401 11.78 11.59 25.98
CA LEU A 401 10.71 12.29 26.68
C LEU A 401 10.51 11.77 28.12
N GLY A 402 11.35 10.84 28.58
CA GLY A 402 11.24 10.21 29.88
C GLY A 402 10.16 9.13 29.92
N TYR A 403 10.07 8.42 31.05
CA TYR A 403 9.14 7.30 31.24
C TYR A 403 9.25 6.23 30.14
N GLY A 404 10.41 6.08 29.49
CA GLY A 404 10.59 5.14 28.38
C GLY A 404 9.86 5.52 27.09
N VAL A 405 9.40 6.77 26.96
CA VAL A 405 8.81 7.30 25.72
C VAL A 405 9.89 8.01 24.92
N THR A 406 10.09 7.58 23.67
CA THR A 406 10.97 8.25 22.71
C THR A 406 10.11 9.02 21.71
N GLY A 407 10.39 10.31 21.55
CA GLY A 407 9.80 11.14 20.51
C GLY A 407 10.75 11.36 19.34
N GLU A 408 10.19 11.80 18.23
CA GLU A 408 10.89 12.23 17.03
C GLU A 408 10.67 13.73 16.81
N LEU A 409 11.76 14.48 16.80
CA LEU A 409 11.75 15.91 16.51
C LEU A 409 12.15 16.14 15.06
N PHE A 410 11.34 16.87 14.31
CA PHE A 410 11.66 17.30 12.95
C PHE A 410 11.20 18.74 12.70
N SER A 411 11.88 19.41 11.77
CA SER A 411 11.59 20.78 11.37
C SER A 411 10.92 20.77 9.99
N ALA A 412 9.96 21.66 9.80
CA ALA A 412 9.16 21.80 8.60
C ALA A 412 9.16 23.26 8.16
N ILE A 413 9.65 23.56 6.96
CA ILE A 413 9.57 24.91 6.37
C ILE A 413 8.48 24.93 5.32
N ASP A 414 7.50 25.84 5.46
CA ASP A 414 6.53 26.13 4.42
C ASP A 414 6.97 27.33 3.58
N ASP A 415 7.29 27.08 2.31
CA ASP A 415 7.75 28.11 1.37
C ASP A 415 6.64 29.07 0.91
N ARG A 416 5.36 28.75 1.14
CA ARG A 416 4.21 29.60 0.80
C ARG A 416 3.87 30.56 1.93
N LEU A 417 3.84 30.05 3.16
CA LEU A 417 3.55 30.86 4.34
C LEU A 417 4.80 31.59 4.85
N LEU A 418 6.00 31.20 4.39
CA LEU A 418 7.29 31.70 4.85
C LEU A 418 7.46 31.52 6.37
N VAL A 419 6.95 30.40 6.89
CA VAL A 419 6.98 30.03 8.30
C VAL A 419 7.70 28.71 8.46
N SER A 420 8.48 28.58 9.54
CA SER A 420 9.02 27.32 10.01
C SER A 420 8.25 26.80 11.22
N TRP A 421 7.96 25.51 11.21
CA TRP A 421 7.41 24.77 12.33
C TRP A 421 8.44 23.76 12.82
N ASP A 422 8.54 23.60 14.12
CA ASP A 422 9.19 22.44 14.73
C ASP A 422 8.09 21.52 15.26
N VAL A 423 8.24 20.23 15.00
CA VAL A 423 7.23 19.21 15.33
C VAL A 423 7.89 18.13 16.17
N LEU A 424 7.36 17.92 17.36
CA LEU A 424 7.70 16.77 18.20
C LEU A 424 6.56 15.76 18.11
N ARG A 425 6.87 14.57 17.60
CA ARG A 425 5.93 13.45 17.45
C ARG A 425 6.31 12.33 18.38
N PHE A 426 5.35 11.70 19.04
CA PHE A 426 5.58 10.42 19.71
C PHE A 426 4.32 9.55 19.63
N ALA A 427 4.49 8.25 19.85
CA ALA A 427 3.40 7.31 19.95
C ALA A 427 3.56 6.39 21.16
N TRP A 428 2.43 6.01 21.74
CA TRP A 428 2.31 4.94 22.71
C TRP A 428 1.04 4.15 22.41
N GLY A 429 0.97 2.92 22.90
CA GLY A 429 -0.12 2.03 22.60
C GLY A 429 0.28 0.57 22.73
N ASP A 430 -0.62 -0.31 22.35
CA ASP A 430 -0.42 -1.75 22.36
C ASP A 430 -0.75 -2.37 20.99
N GLN A 431 -1.15 -3.64 20.96
CA GLN A 431 -1.47 -4.32 19.70
C GLN A 431 -2.89 -4.03 19.20
N GLU A 432 -3.74 -3.46 20.04
CA GLU A 432 -5.14 -3.18 19.76
C GLU A 432 -5.34 -1.70 19.48
N GLU A 433 -4.72 -0.82 20.26
CA GLU A 433 -4.92 0.62 20.16
C GLU A 433 -3.60 1.40 20.24
N ASP A 434 -3.47 2.39 19.34
CA ASP A 434 -2.36 3.33 19.33
C ASP A 434 -2.83 4.77 19.44
N GLN A 435 -2.07 5.56 20.19
CA GLN A 435 -2.22 7.01 20.24
C GLN A 435 -0.96 7.67 19.68
N VAL A 436 -1.15 8.47 18.63
CA VAL A 436 -0.11 9.37 18.11
C VAL A 436 -0.38 10.78 18.61
N VAL A 437 0.67 11.43 19.07
CA VAL A 437 0.65 12.82 19.52
C VAL A 437 1.65 13.63 18.71
N ASP A 438 1.17 14.68 18.05
CA ASP A 438 1.97 15.68 17.35
C ASP A 438 1.91 17.01 18.10
N ILE A 439 3.08 17.57 18.42
CA ILE A 439 3.20 18.87 19.08
C ILE A 439 3.88 19.83 18.12
N PHE A 440 3.17 20.89 17.75
CA PHE A 440 3.66 21.93 16.85
C PHE A 440 4.07 23.17 17.63
N ALA A 441 5.30 23.62 17.39
CA ALA A 441 5.77 24.97 17.66
C ALA A 441 5.95 25.73 16.35
N VAL A 442 5.70 27.03 16.38
CA VAL A 442 5.83 27.91 15.23
C VAL A 442 6.76 29.07 15.55
N ASP A 443 7.63 29.39 14.60
CA ASP A 443 8.61 30.49 14.70
C ASP A 443 7.94 31.87 14.70
N ASN A 444 6.69 31.97 14.23
CA ASN A 444 5.89 33.17 14.41
C ASN A 444 5.25 33.17 15.81
N HIS A 445 5.68 34.09 16.68
CA HIS A 445 5.25 34.12 18.08
C HIS A 445 3.93 34.86 18.31
N LEU A 446 3.27 35.34 17.25
CA LEU A 446 2.02 36.07 17.35
C LEU A 446 0.85 35.16 17.79
N PRO A 447 -0.18 35.71 18.47
CA PRO A 447 -1.34 34.93 18.93
C PRO A 447 -2.14 34.25 17.80
N ASP A 448 -2.06 34.80 16.59
CA ASP A 448 -2.74 34.35 15.37
C ASP A 448 -1.80 33.60 14.42
N ALA A 449 -0.66 33.10 14.92
CA ALA A 449 0.31 32.37 14.11
C ALA A 449 -0.32 31.18 13.36
N PRO A 450 0.02 30.98 12.07
CA PRO A 450 -0.61 29.95 11.24
C PRO A 450 -0.03 28.57 11.58
N PHE A 451 -0.86 27.72 12.18
CA PHE A 451 -0.61 26.29 12.36
C PHE A 451 -1.19 25.47 11.18
N PRO A 452 -0.59 24.33 10.82
CA PRO A 452 -1.09 23.49 9.73
C PRO A 452 -2.49 22.93 10.03
N ASP A 453 -3.40 22.88 9.05
CA ASP A 453 -4.78 22.39 9.22
C ASP A 453 -4.94 20.92 8.79
N PRO A 454 -5.48 20.01 9.64
CA PRO A 454 -5.48 18.55 9.42
C PRO A 454 -6.55 18.01 8.44
N GLN A 455 -7.42 18.84 7.84
CA GLN A 455 -8.62 18.31 7.13
C GLN A 455 -8.61 18.36 5.59
N ARG A 456 -7.51 18.79 4.95
CA ARG A 456 -7.47 18.98 3.47
C ARG A 456 -6.64 17.94 2.69
N GLY A 457 -6.42 16.76 3.28
CA GLY A 457 -5.35 15.82 2.94
C GLY A 457 -5.39 15.05 1.61
N LEU A 458 -6.50 14.44 1.17
CA LEU A 458 -6.41 13.46 0.06
C LEU A 458 -6.00 14.10 -1.28
N VAL A 459 -6.64 15.21 -1.66
CA VAL A 459 -6.36 15.90 -2.92
C VAL A 459 -4.97 16.56 -2.89
N SER A 460 -4.58 17.15 -1.76
CA SER A 460 -3.23 17.69 -1.58
C SER A 460 -2.18 16.59 -1.61
N THR A 461 -2.43 15.44 -1.00
CA THR A 461 -1.55 14.25 -1.03
C THR A 461 -1.37 13.75 -2.45
N LEU A 462 -2.45 13.55 -3.22
CA LEU A 462 -2.36 13.13 -4.62
C LEU A 462 -1.58 14.14 -5.47
N ARG A 463 -1.79 15.44 -5.25
CA ARG A 463 -1.01 16.52 -5.90
C ARG A 463 0.47 16.48 -5.50
N ASN A 464 0.77 16.18 -4.24
CA ASN A 464 2.14 16.04 -3.75
C ASN A 464 2.83 14.81 -4.35
N LEU A 465 2.14 13.66 -4.42
CA LEU A 465 2.63 12.45 -5.08
C LEU A 465 2.97 12.72 -6.56
N PHE A 466 2.11 13.46 -7.26
CA PHE A 466 2.37 13.90 -8.63
C PHE A 466 3.58 14.85 -8.70
N THR A 467 3.69 15.79 -7.78
CA THR A 467 4.82 16.74 -7.72
C THR A 467 6.15 16.00 -7.50
N VAL A 468 6.19 15.00 -6.60
CA VAL A 468 7.36 14.14 -6.38
C VAL A 468 7.73 13.35 -7.64
N LEU A 469 6.76 12.97 -8.47
CA LEU A 469 7.03 12.26 -9.74
C LEU A 469 7.87 13.10 -10.69
N PHE A 470 7.53 14.39 -10.83
CA PHE A 470 8.17 15.27 -11.80
C PHE A 470 9.39 16.01 -11.22
N ARG A 471 9.31 16.48 -9.97
CA ARG A 471 10.34 17.33 -9.35
C ARG A 471 11.28 16.59 -8.38
N GLY A 472 10.93 15.36 -7.98
CA GLY A 472 11.74 14.54 -7.08
C GLY A 472 11.67 14.93 -5.60
N ASN A 473 12.18 14.04 -4.74
CA ASN A 473 12.07 14.18 -3.29
C ASN A 473 12.93 15.33 -2.72
N SER A 474 13.88 15.89 -3.48
CA SER A 474 14.70 17.02 -3.03
C SER A 474 13.90 18.29 -2.78
N VAL A 475 12.69 18.39 -3.30
CA VAL A 475 11.76 19.51 -3.03
C VAL A 475 11.10 19.37 -1.65
N LEU A 476 11.08 18.17 -1.07
CA LEU A 476 10.47 17.90 0.24
C LEU A 476 11.48 17.75 1.37
N VAL A 477 12.79 17.70 1.08
CA VAL A 477 13.84 17.46 2.09
C VAL A 477 14.59 18.75 2.41
N GLN A 478 14.57 19.12 3.68
CA GLN A 478 15.40 20.19 4.23
C GLN A 478 16.78 19.66 4.60
N ARG A 479 17.81 20.07 3.85
CA ARG A 479 19.21 19.62 4.06
C ARG A 479 19.95 20.35 5.17
N ARG A 480 19.45 21.51 5.61
CA ARG A 480 19.99 22.34 6.69
C ARG A 480 18.85 22.71 7.63
N PRO A 481 18.42 21.80 8.51
CA PRO A 481 17.41 22.10 9.50
C PRO A 481 17.91 23.11 10.52
N ALA A 482 17.04 24.02 10.93
CA ALA A 482 17.25 24.90 12.07
C ALA A 482 16.12 24.60 13.05
N TYR A 483 16.45 23.95 14.17
CA TYR A 483 15.49 23.63 15.21
C TYR A 483 15.50 24.76 16.24
N LYS A 484 14.61 25.73 16.06
CA LYS A 484 14.60 26.93 16.91
C LYS A 484 13.89 26.66 18.24
N ASP A 485 12.86 25.80 18.21
CA ASP A 485 12.02 25.47 19.35
C ASP A 485 12.31 24.07 19.92
N ALA A 486 13.45 23.45 19.56
CA ALA A 486 13.80 22.09 20.01
C ALA A 486 13.77 21.92 21.54
N GLU A 487 14.39 22.85 22.26
CA GLU A 487 14.48 22.81 23.72
C GLU A 487 13.10 23.00 24.35
N LEU A 488 12.32 23.98 23.86
CA LEU A 488 10.94 24.23 24.29
C LEU A 488 10.05 22.99 24.10
N LEU A 489 10.09 22.39 22.91
CA LEU A 489 9.31 21.19 22.60
C LEU A 489 9.75 19.99 23.42
N THR A 490 11.04 19.85 23.69
CA THR A 490 11.57 18.75 24.52
C THR A 490 11.17 18.92 25.99
N GLU A 491 11.30 20.13 26.55
CA GLU A 491 10.87 20.45 27.93
C GLU A 491 9.35 20.22 28.08
N PHE A 492 8.57 20.77 27.15
CA PHE A 492 7.12 20.60 27.12
C PHE A 492 6.71 19.13 26.95
N GLY A 493 7.34 18.41 26.01
CA GLY A 493 7.06 17.00 25.74
C GLY A 493 7.31 16.13 26.96
N ARG A 494 8.44 16.31 27.65
CA ARG A 494 8.73 15.61 28.92
C ARG A 494 7.68 15.89 29.99
N ALA A 495 7.30 17.15 30.15
CA ALA A 495 6.28 17.54 31.13
C ALA A 495 4.91 16.96 30.78
N LEU A 496 4.53 16.94 29.50
CA LEU A 496 3.27 16.41 29.00
C LEU A 496 3.17 14.90 29.24
N VAL A 497 4.24 14.15 28.91
CA VAL A 497 4.35 12.71 29.17
C VAL A 497 4.21 12.46 30.68
N ALA A 498 4.98 13.17 31.51
CA ALA A 498 4.91 13.03 32.97
C ALA A 498 3.49 13.29 33.51
N ALA A 499 2.81 14.32 33.02
CA ALA A 499 1.44 14.64 33.43
C ALA A 499 0.43 13.53 33.07
N GLN A 500 0.61 12.87 31.91
CA GLN A 500 -0.23 11.72 31.53
C GLN A 500 -0.01 10.53 32.46
N PHE A 501 1.25 10.23 32.84
CA PHE A 501 1.56 9.14 33.76
C PHE A 501 1.06 9.40 35.18
N VAL A 502 1.14 10.63 35.67
CA VAL A 502 0.59 10.99 36.99
C VAL A 502 -0.93 10.83 37.01
N LYS A 503 -1.62 11.21 35.93
CA LYS A 503 -3.07 10.99 35.80
C LYS A 503 -3.42 9.51 35.75
N GLY A 504 -2.72 8.73 34.93
CA GLY A 504 -2.96 7.29 34.78
C GLY A 504 -2.73 6.51 36.07
N ALA A 505 -1.76 6.92 36.90
CA ALA A 505 -1.53 6.32 38.22
C ALA A 505 -2.63 6.62 39.26
N GLY A 506 -3.53 7.57 38.97
CA GLY A 506 -4.68 7.93 39.81
C GLY A 506 -6.01 7.33 39.36
N GLN A 507 -6.02 6.56 38.26
CA GLN A 507 -7.11 5.70 37.81
C GLN A 507 -6.83 4.27 38.28
#